data_AF-A0A7Z9T2E9-F1
#
_entry.id   AF-A0A7Z9T2E9-F1
#
_cell.length_a   1.000
_cell.length_b   1.000
_cell.length_c   1.000
_cell.angle_alpha   90.00
_cell.angle_beta   90.00
_cell.angle_gamma   90.00
#
_symmetry.space_group_name_H-M   'P 1'
#
loop_
_entity.id
_entity.type
_entity.pdbx_description
1 polymer ?
#
loop_
_entity_poly.entity_id
_entity_poly.type
_entity_poly.pdbx_seq_one_letter_code
_entity_poly.pdbx_strand_id
1 'polypeptide(L)'
;MEANSEIGLQQINLAVEKGEYARVEAASILAYIYLWIQDDPQIALIYCDKLRSEFPKSAYYHHIYTEALLQLKRLDEAEKSLAFTQKMADDNLPASKKAWQPTLKYQRALLNFHRGNIDEALKLTTASINEFNTELDTPLGYGYLLRGMIYDLKGERRKAVANYRAAVKLENYTAAVTKAKRFLKEPYQK
;
A
#
# COMPACT_ATOMS: atom_id res chain seq x y z
N MET A 1 11.83 24.54 -10.01
CA MET A 1 11.77 24.53 -8.54
C MET A 1 11.78 23.09 -8.10
N GLU A 2 12.87 22.60 -7.51
CA GLU A 2 12.83 21.30 -6.84
C GLU A 2 11.96 21.45 -5.60
N ALA A 3 10.96 20.58 -5.45
CA ALA A 3 10.12 20.55 -4.27
C ALA A 3 10.99 20.17 -3.06
N ASN A 4 11.14 21.06 -2.09
CA ASN A 4 11.84 20.73 -0.85
C ASN A 4 10.91 19.91 0.05
N SER A 5 11.11 18.59 0.02
CA SER A 5 10.30 17.63 0.78
C SER A 5 10.29 17.89 2.29
N GLU A 6 11.37 18.44 2.85
CA GLU A 6 11.48 18.74 4.27
C GLU A 6 10.58 19.91 4.68
N ILE A 7 10.62 21.01 3.91
CA ILE A 7 9.74 22.17 4.14
C ILE A 7 8.28 21.75 3.99
N GLY A 8 7.96 20.94 2.98
CA GLY A 8 6.61 20.40 2.78
C GLY A 8 6.11 19.61 4.00
N LEU A 9 6.92 18.71 4.53
CA LEU A 9 6.60 17.93 5.72
C LEU A 9 6.44 18.80 6.97
N GLN A 10 7.27 19.83 7.14
CA GLN A 10 7.15 20.77 8.25
C GLN A 10 5.81 21.51 8.23
N GLN A 11 5.36 21.96 7.06
CA GLN A 11 4.07 22.64 6.91
C GLN A 11 2.89 21.69 7.19
N ILE A 12 2.96 20.45 6.72
CA ILE A 12 1.89 19.46 6.98
C ILE A 12 1.86 19.09 8.48
N ASN A 13 3.01 18.91 9.12
CA ASN A 13 3.08 18.69 10.57
C ASN A 13 2.48 19.86 11.36
N LEU A 14 2.76 21.10 10.96
CA LEU A 14 2.16 22.28 11.57
C LEU A 14 0.62 22.25 11.47
N ALA A 15 0.08 21.80 10.33
CA ALA A 15 -1.37 21.64 10.15
C ALA A 15 -1.95 20.52 11.03
N VAL A 16 -1.21 19.43 11.29
CA VAL A 16 -1.61 18.40 12.25
C VAL A 16 -1.63 18.94 13.68
N GLU A 17 -0.67 19.77 14.05
CA GLU A 17 -0.56 20.31 15.41
C GLU A 17 -1.54 21.44 15.70
N LYS A 18 -1.72 22.35 14.74
CA LYS A 18 -2.42 23.63 14.96
C LYS A 18 -3.68 23.80 14.11
N GLY A 19 -3.92 22.94 13.13
CA GLY A 19 -5.09 23.04 12.27
C GLY A 19 -6.36 22.59 12.97
N GLU A 20 -7.32 23.50 13.14
CA GLU A 20 -8.62 23.15 13.75
C GLU A 20 -9.44 22.24 12.81
N TYR A 21 -9.49 22.60 11.51
CA TYR A 21 -10.30 21.89 10.52
C TYR A 21 -9.51 20.97 9.58
N ALA A 22 -8.19 21.17 9.47
CA ALA A 22 -7.34 20.47 8.50
C ALA A 22 -6.49 19.34 9.10
N ARG A 23 -6.56 19.15 10.43
CA ARG A 23 -5.69 18.20 11.14
C ARG A 23 -5.84 16.78 10.64
N VAL A 24 -7.06 16.33 10.37
CA VAL A 24 -7.37 14.93 10.02
C VAL A 24 -6.85 14.63 8.61
N GLU A 25 -7.08 15.54 7.68
CA GLU A 25 -6.60 15.48 6.31
C GLU A 25 -5.07 15.55 6.28
N ALA A 26 -4.47 16.47 7.02
CA ALA A 26 -3.02 16.58 7.15
C ALA A 26 -2.39 15.30 7.72
N ALA A 27 -2.99 14.70 8.76
CA ALA A 27 -2.54 13.44 9.33
C ALA A 27 -2.69 12.28 8.34
N SER A 28 -3.78 12.27 7.56
CA SER A 28 -4.01 11.29 6.49
C SER A 28 -2.95 11.40 5.38
N ILE A 29 -2.58 12.63 5.02
CA ILE A 29 -1.51 12.91 4.05
C ILE A 29 -0.15 12.45 4.59
N LEU A 30 0.18 12.72 5.85
CA LEU A 30 1.43 12.22 6.45
C LEU A 30 1.46 10.70 6.47
N ALA A 31 0.36 10.04 6.88
CA ALA A 31 0.26 8.59 6.84
C ALA A 31 0.54 8.06 5.43
N TYR A 32 -0.06 8.67 4.39
CA TYR A 32 0.17 8.32 2.98
C TYR A 32 1.64 8.50 2.57
N ILE A 33 2.24 9.65 2.88
CA ILE A 33 3.62 9.98 2.50
C ILE A 33 4.59 8.97 3.12
N TYR A 34 4.48 8.77 4.44
CA TYR A 34 5.35 7.82 5.13
C TYR A 34 5.17 6.39 4.62
N LEU A 35 3.92 5.96 4.39
CA LEU A 35 3.62 4.59 4.02
C LEU A 35 4.01 4.21 2.59
N TRP A 36 3.80 5.12 1.62
CA TRP A 36 3.94 4.77 0.21
C TRP A 36 4.99 5.55 -0.56
N ILE A 37 5.41 6.72 -0.08
CA ILE A 37 6.43 7.55 -0.75
C ILE A 37 7.79 7.36 -0.07
N GLN A 38 7.87 7.52 1.24
CA GLN A 38 9.14 7.43 1.99
C GLN A 38 9.49 6.02 2.45
N ASP A 39 8.55 5.07 2.37
CA ASP A 39 8.76 3.68 2.79
C ASP A 39 9.13 3.56 4.28
N ASP A 40 8.54 4.41 5.13
CA ASP A 40 8.70 4.41 6.58
C ASP A 40 7.37 3.99 7.26
N PRO A 41 7.06 2.68 7.26
CA PRO A 41 5.82 2.20 7.84
C PRO A 41 5.78 2.31 9.37
N GLN A 42 6.92 2.51 10.03
CA GLN A 42 6.98 2.69 11.49
C GLN A 42 6.38 4.03 11.90
N ILE A 43 6.76 5.11 11.20
CA ILE A 43 6.16 6.43 11.41
C ILE A 43 4.71 6.43 10.91
N ALA A 44 4.44 5.85 9.73
CA ALA A 44 3.09 5.80 9.18
C ALA A 44 2.10 5.14 10.16
N LEU A 45 2.51 4.06 10.83
CA LEU A 45 1.67 3.33 11.76
C LEU A 45 1.15 4.21 12.90
N ILE A 46 1.95 5.16 13.40
CA ILE A 46 1.55 6.07 14.48
C ILE A 46 0.35 6.92 14.03
N TYR A 47 0.42 7.49 12.84
CA TYR A 47 -0.69 8.28 12.27
C TYR A 47 -1.89 7.39 11.94
N CYS A 48 -1.66 6.22 11.33
CA CYS A 48 -2.72 5.27 10.97
C CYS A 48 -3.51 4.80 12.19
N ASP A 49 -2.82 4.48 13.30
CA ASP A 49 -3.46 3.99 14.52
C ASP A 49 -4.31 5.08 15.20
N LYS A 50 -3.80 6.32 15.23
CA LYS A 50 -4.55 7.48 15.72
C LYS A 50 -5.82 7.71 14.89
N LEU A 51 -5.68 7.78 13.56
CA LEU A 51 -6.82 8.01 12.64
C LEU A 51 -7.87 6.90 12.75
N ARG A 52 -7.44 5.64 12.76
CA ARG A 52 -8.33 4.48 12.90
C ARG A 52 -9.07 4.47 14.23
N SER A 53 -8.41 4.92 15.31
CA SER A 53 -9.02 5.02 16.65
C SER A 53 -10.03 6.15 16.76
N GLU A 54 -9.74 7.31 16.16
CA GLU A 54 -10.64 8.47 16.12
C GLU A 54 -11.85 8.22 15.20
N PHE A 55 -11.65 7.46 14.12
CA PHE A 55 -12.65 7.15 13.10
C PHE A 55 -12.84 5.64 12.90
N PRO A 56 -13.35 4.91 13.92
CA PRO A 56 -13.39 3.44 13.92
C PRO A 56 -14.30 2.83 12.84
N LYS A 57 -15.17 3.62 12.22
CA LYS A 57 -16.07 3.19 11.15
C LYS A 57 -15.55 3.50 9.74
N SER A 58 -14.34 4.03 9.61
CA SER A 58 -13.74 4.35 8.31
C SER A 58 -12.94 3.17 7.77
N ALA A 59 -13.47 2.48 6.75
CA ALA A 59 -12.75 1.41 6.06
C ALA A 59 -11.39 1.86 5.53
N TYR A 60 -11.27 3.13 5.12
CA TYR A 60 -10.01 3.71 4.66
C TYR A 60 -8.92 3.74 5.73
N TYR A 61 -9.24 4.17 6.96
CA TYR A 61 -8.24 4.24 8.02
C TYR A 61 -7.81 2.87 8.54
N HIS A 62 -8.72 1.89 8.54
CA HIS A 62 -8.34 0.50 8.80
C HIS A 62 -7.51 -0.11 7.67
N HIS A 63 -7.77 0.26 6.42
CA HIS A 63 -6.96 -0.15 5.26
C HIS A 63 -5.49 0.31 5.38
N ILE A 64 -5.25 1.60 5.64
CA ILE A 64 -3.86 2.13 5.73
C ILE A 64 -3.12 1.60 6.96
N TYR A 65 -3.85 1.36 8.06
CA TYR A 65 -3.31 0.67 9.23
C TYR A 65 -2.91 -0.77 8.91
N THR A 66 -3.76 -1.50 8.19
CA THR A 66 -3.47 -2.86 7.71
C THR A 66 -2.22 -2.88 6.83
N GLU A 67 -2.09 -1.92 5.92
CA GLU A 67 -0.92 -1.79 5.04
C GLU A 67 0.37 -1.58 5.84
N ALA A 68 0.35 -0.67 6.82
CA ALA A 68 1.49 -0.40 7.69
C ALA A 68 1.93 -1.66 8.46
N LEU A 69 0.97 -2.43 9.01
CA LEU A 69 1.25 -3.70 9.66
C LEU A 69 1.86 -4.74 8.71
N LEU A 70 1.38 -4.82 7.47
CA LEU A 70 1.94 -5.72 6.45
C LEU A 70 3.39 -5.37 6.11
N GLN A 71 3.68 -4.09 5.88
CA GLN A 71 5.04 -3.63 5.57
C GLN A 71 6.01 -3.85 6.75
N LEU A 72 5.53 -3.70 7.99
CA LEU A 72 6.28 -4.02 9.21
C LEU A 72 6.35 -5.53 9.50
N LYS A 73 5.73 -6.37 8.68
CA LYS A 73 5.63 -7.83 8.86
C LYS A 73 5.02 -8.25 10.21
N ARG A 74 4.12 -7.43 10.76
CA ARG A 74 3.31 -7.76 11.95
C ARG A 74 2.10 -8.61 11.54
N LEU A 75 2.38 -9.82 11.04
CA LEU A 75 1.44 -10.58 10.19
C LEU A 75 0.14 -10.98 10.89
N ASP A 76 0.18 -11.34 12.17
CA ASP A 76 -1.03 -11.76 12.90
C ASP A 76 -1.97 -10.58 13.17
N GLU A 77 -1.39 -9.40 13.45
CA GLU A 77 -2.16 -8.17 13.60
C GLU A 77 -2.70 -7.71 12.25
N ALA A 78 -1.88 -7.82 11.20
CA ALA A 78 -2.27 -7.49 9.84
C ALA A 78 -3.45 -8.35 9.38
N GLU A 79 -3.44 -9.67 9.65
CA GLU A 79 -4.53 -10.57 9.30
C GLU A 79 -5.84 -10.20 10.01
N LYS A 80 -5.78 -9.93 11.32
CA LYS A 80 -6.95 -9.48 12.10
C LYS A 80 -7.51 -8.16 11.55
N SER A 81 -6.63 -7.20 11.30
CA SER A 81 -7.00 -5.88 10.75
C SER A 81 -7.57 -6.00 9.33
N LEU A 82 -7.01 -6.87 8.51
CA LEU A 82 -7.48 -7.14 7.15
C LEU A 82 -8.86 -7.79 7.14
N ALA A 83 -9.12 -8.75 8.02
CA ALA A 83 -10.44 -9.36 8.19
C ALA A 83 -11.48 -8.32 8.63
N PHE A 84 -11.11 -7.43 9.55
CA PHE A 84 -11.98 -6.34 9.98
C PHE A 84 -12.28 -5.35 8.84
N THR A 85 -11.24 -4.95 8.09
CA THR A 85 -11.37 -4.07 6.93
C THR A 85 -12.24 -4.70 5.84
N GLN A 86 -12.09 -6.00 5.60
CA GLN A 86 -12.91 -6.75 4.65
C GLN A 86 -14.38 -6.71 5.03
N LYS A 87 -14.71 -6.96 6.29
CA LYS A 87 -16.10 -6.92 6.78
C LYS A 87 -16.73 -5.55 6.52
N MET A 88 -16.03 -4.47 6.85
CA MET A 88 -16.53 -3.11 6.57
C MET A 88 -16.71 -2.85 5.07
N ALA A 89 -15.78 -3.32 4.24
CA ALA A 89 -15.91 -3.19 2.79
C ALA A 89 -17.09 -4.00 2.23
N ASP A 90 -17.40 -5.14 2.83
CA ASP A 90 -18.53 -5.99 2.43
C ASP A 90 -19.89 -5.42 2.80
N ASP A 91 -19.95 -4.62 3.87
CA ASP A 91 -21.15 -3.92 4.35
C ASP A 91 -21.47 -2.65 3.53
N ASN A 92 -20.58 -2.23 2.63
CA ASN A 92 -20.79 -1.07 1.75
C ASN A 92 -21.76 -1.37 0.59
N LEU A 93 -22.29 -0.30 -0.01
CA LEU A 93 -23.06 -0.38 -1.26
C LEU A 93 -22.29 -1.14 -2.35
N PRO A 94 -22.96 -1.87 -3.27
CA PRO A 94 -22.30 -2.75 -4.23
C PRO A 94 -21.16 -2.11 -5.04
N ALA A 95 -21.32 -0.86 -5.46
CA ALA A 95 -20.28 -0.12 -6.19
C ALA A 95 -19.03 0.12 -5.33
N SER A 96 -19.22 0.57 -4.09
CA SER A 96 -18.11 0.79 -3.13
C SER A 96 -17.46 -0.53 -2.73
N LYS A 97 -18.24 -1.58 -2.46
CA LYS A 97 -17.73 -2.94 -2.22
C LYS A 97 -16.83 -3.41 -3.37
N LYS A 98 -17.27 -3.22 -4.62
CA LYS A 98 -16.49 -3.58 -5.83
C LYS A 98 -15.19 -2.76 -5.93
N ALA A 99 -15.21 -1.48 -5.59
CA ALA A 99 -14.03 -0.61 -5.61
C ALA A 99 -12.98 -1.03 -4.57
N TRP A 100 -13.39 -1.62 -3.45
CA TRP A 100 -12.46 -2.11 -2.41
C TRP A 100 -11.78 -3.44 -2.75
N GLN A 101 -12.35 -4.26 -3.63
CA GLN A 101 -11.85 -5.62 -3.91
C GLN A 101 -10.40 -5.66 -4.40
N PRO A 102 -9.94 -4.81 -5.34
CA PRO A 102 -8.55 -4.82 -5.80
C PRO A 102 -7.56 -4.57 -4.67
N THR A 103 -7.83 -3.57 -3.82
CA THR A 103 -6.99 -3.20 -2.67
C THR A 103 -6.91 -4.35 -1.66
N LEU A 104 -8.05 -4.93 -1.30
CA LEU A 104 -8.10 -6.03 -0.32
C LEU A 104 -7.44 -7.30 -0.85
N LYS A 105 -7.56 -7.58 -2.15
CA LYS A 105 -6.83 -8.68 -2.81
C LYS A 105 -5.32 -8.46 -2.78
N TYR A 106 -4.84 -7.25 -3.01
CA TYR A 106 -3.42 -6.91 -2.88
C TYR A 106 -2.92 -7.11 -1.45
N GLN A 107 -3.64 -6.62 -0.43
CA GLN A 107 -3.23 -6.78 0.97
C GLN A 107 -3.19 -8.27 1.40
N ARG A 108 -4.14 -9.09 0.93
CA ARG A 108 -4.08 -10.54 1.13
C ARG A 108 -2.92 -11.18 0.37
N ALA A 109 -2.59 -10.70 -0.82
CA ALA A 109 -1.43 -11.16 -1.58
C ALA A 109 -0.13 -10.88 -0.84
N LEU A 110 0.01 -9.66 -0.29
CA LEU A 110 1.18 -9.25 0.48
C LEU A 110 1.32 -10.06 1.78
N LEU A 111 0.22 -10.32 2.48
CA LEU A 111 0.20 -11.21 3.65
C LEU A 111 0.68 -12.62 3.29
N ASN A 112 0.15 -13.21 2.21
CA ASN A 112 0.54 -14.54 1.74
C ASN A 112 2.01 -14.58 1.28
N PHE A 113 2.47 -13.52 0.61
CA PHE A 113 3.87 -13.37 0.21
C PHE A 113 4.80 -13.41 1.42
N HIS A 114 4.49 -12.64 2.47
CA HIS A 114 5.28 -12.63 3.70
C HIS A 114 5.23 -13.96 4.46
N ARG A 115 4.11 -14.69 4.39
CA ARG A 115 3.98 -16.05 4.94
C ARG A 115 4.67 -17.13 4.09
N GLY A 116 5.14 -16.79 2.88
CA GLY A 116 5.77 -17.74 1.97
C GLY A 116 4.78 -18.55 1.11
N ASN A 117 3.49 -18.22 1.14
CA ASN A 117 2.45 -18.81 0.30
C ASN A 117 2.50 -18.20 -1.10
N ILE A 118 3.59 -18.47 -1.85
CA ILE A 118 3.95 -17.75 -3.08
C ILE A 118 2.90 -17.90 -4.19
N ASP A 119 2.30 -19.08 -4.37
CA ASP A 119 1.32 -19.28 -5.44
C ASP A 119 -0.02 -18.58 -5.16
N GLU A 120 -0.48 -18.57 -3.92
CA GLU A 120 -1.68 -17.81 -3.54
C GLU A 120 -1.42 -16.31 -3.62
N ALA A 121 -0.22 -15.86 -3.23
CA ALA A 121 0.20 -14.47 -3.43
C ALA A 121 0.17 -14.08 -4.91
N LEU A 122 0.66 -14.95 -5.81
CA LEU A 122 0.64 -14.70 -7.26
C LEU A 122 -0.78 -14.57 -7.82
N LYS A 123 -1.67 -15.49 -7.41
CA LYS A 123 -3.08 -15.49 -7.83
C LYS A 123 -3.78 -14.22 -7.37
N LEU A 124 -3.66 -13.87 -6.09
CA LEU A 124 -4.31 -12.70 -5.50
C LEU A 124 -3.78 -11.39 -6.08
N THR A 125 -2.46 -11.24 -6.22
CA THR A 125 -1.88 -10.02 -6.80
C THR A 125 -2.24 -9.87 -8.28
N THR A 126 -2.39 -10.98 -9.02
CA THR A 126 -2.85 -10.94 -10.41
C THR A 126 -4.31 -10.50 -10.50
N ALA A 127 -5.17 -11.03 -9.63
CA ALA A 127 -6.57 -10.60 -9.56
C ALA A 127 -6.69 -9.12 -9.18
N SER A 128 -5.91 -8.65 -8.20
CA SER A 128 -5.86 -7.24 -7.81
C SER A 128 -5.51 -6.31 -8.99
N ILE A 129 -4.45 -6.63 -9.74
CA ILE A 129 -4.04 -5.85 -10.92
C ILE A 129 -5.13 -5.85 -12.00
N ASN A 130 -5.72 -7.01 -12.30
CA ASN A 130 -6.70 -7.14 -13.38
C ASN A 130 -8.02 -6.44 -13.07
N GLU A 131 -8.37 -6.32 -11.79
CA GLU A 131 -9.63 -5.70 -11.34
C GLU A 131 -9.47 -4.24 -10.92
N PHE A 132 -8.24 -3.71 -10.96
CA PHE A 132 -7.93 -2.34 -10.57
C PHE A 132 -8.87 -1.33 -11.24
N ASN A 133 -9.48 -0.48 -10.43
CA ASN A 133 -10.55 0.42 -10.87
C ASN A 133 -10.58 1.74 -10.08
N THR A 134 -9.48 2.11 -9.42
CA THR A 134 -9.38 3.33 -8.61
C THR A 134 -8.59 4.41 -9.34
N GLU A 135 -8.80 5.67 -8.98
CA GLU A 135 -8.12 6.81 -9.62
C GLU A 135 -6.62 6.86 -9.28
N LEU A 136 -6.26 6.61 -8.02
CA LEU A 136 -4.86 6.59 -7.59
C LEU A 136 -4.22 5.25 -7.97
N ASP A 137 -3.13 5.32 -8.71
CA ASP A 137 -2.37 4.18 -9.22
C ASP A 137 -1.38 3.58 -8.20
N THR A 138 -1.37 4.08 -6.96
CA THR A 138 -0.48 3.58 -5.90
C THR A 138 -0.68 2.09 -5.60
N PRO A 139 -1.90 1.58 -5.37
CA PRO A 139 -2.12 0.13 -5.22
C PRO A 139 -1.68 -0.67 -6.45
N LEU A 140 -1.86 -0.11 -7.65
CA LEU A 140 -1.46 -0.76 -8.90
C LEU A 140 0.07 -0.89 -9.01
N GLY A 141 0.81 0.16 -8.65
CA GLY A 141 2.28 0.16 -8.64
C GLY A 141 2.86 -0.86 -7.67
N TYR A 142 2.31 -0.93 -6.46
CA TYR A 142 2.69 -1.95 -5.48
C TYR A 142 2.27 -3.37 -5.91
N GLY A 143 1.12 -3.53 -6.57
CA GLY A 143 0.70 -4.79 -7.16
C GLY A 143 1.69 -5.29 -8.22
N TYR A 144 2.10 -4.43 -9.15
CA TYR A 144 3.14 -4.77 -10.13
C TYR A 144 4.47 -5.11 -9.47
N LEU A 145 4.91 -4.31 -8.49
CA LEU A 145 6.13 -4.60 -7.73
C LEU A 145 6.07 -6.00 -7.09
N LEU A 146 5.01 -6.28 -6.33
CA LEU A 146 4.83 -7.56 -5.62
C LEU A 146 4.80 -8.73 -6.60
N ARG A 147 4.05 -8.62 -7.70
CA ARG A 147 4.00 -9.67 -8.71
C ARG A 147 5.36 -9.89 -9.38
N GLY A 148 6.12 -8.82 -9.59
CA GLY A 148 7.50 -8.89 -10.07
C GLY A 148 8.40 -9.68 -9.12
N MET A 149 8.36 -9.36 -7.82
CA MET A 149 9.13 -10.05 -6.78
C MET A 149 8.78 -11.54 -6.71
N ILE A 150 7.49 -11.87 -6.81
CA ILE A 150 7.01 -13.26 -6.86
C ILE A 150 7.59 -14.00 -8.07
N TYR A 151 7.60 -13.39 -9.26
CA TYR A 151 8.17 -14.02 -10.45
C TYR A 151 9.70 -14.21 -10.35
N ASP A 152 10.43 -13.28 -9.73
CA ASP A 152 11.86 -13.49 -9.46
C ASP A 152 12.08 -14.69 -8.52
N LEU A 153 11.29 -14.83 -7.44
CA LEU A 153 11.36 -15.99 -6.54
C LEU A 153 11.05 -17.33 -7.24
N LYS A 154 10.22 -17.29 -8.30
CA LYS A 154 9.89 -18.47 -9.13
C LYS A 154 10.90 -18.72 -10.25
N GLY A 155 11.96 -17.91 -10.37
CA GLY A 155 12.93 -18.00 -11.47
C GLY A 155 12.42 -17.46 -12.81
N GLU A 156 11.23 -16.86 -12.85
CA GLU A 156 10.56 -16.38 -14.05
C GLU A 156 10.96 -14.94 -14.40
N ARG A 157 12.27 -14.69 -14.52
CA ARG A 157 12.86 -13.34 -14.61
C ARG A 157 12.25 -12.45 -15.70
N ARG A 158 11.93 -13.01 -16.87
CA ARG A 158 11.30 -12.24 -17.96
C ARG A 158 9.96 -11.65 -17.54
N LYS A 159 9.15 -12.41 -16.80
CA LYS A 159 7.86 -11.92 -16.27
C LYS A 159 8.07 -10.93 -15.13
N ALA A 160 9.08 -11.12 -14.29
CA ALA A 160 9.44 -10.17 -13.25
C ALA A 160 9.80 -8.79 -13.84
N VAL A 161 10.71 -8.76 -14.82
CA VAL A 161 11.12 -7.54 -15.53
C VAL A 161 9.93 -6.83 -16.18
N ALA A 162 9.01 -7.56 -16.80
CA ALA A 162 7.81 -6.97 -17.39
C ALA A 162 6.95 -6.24 -16.34
N ASN A 163 6.80 -6.82 -15.14
CA ASN A 163 6.05 -6.19 -14.05
C ASN A 163 6.79 -4.99 -13.46
N TYR A 164 8.10 -5.06 -13.25
CA TYR A 164 8.86 -3.89 -12.79
C TYR A 164 8.80 -2.74 -13.78
N ARG A 165 8.88 -3.01 -15.09
CA ARG A 165 8.67 -1.97 -16.12
C ARG A 165 7.27 -1.37 -16.06
N ALA A 166 6.25 -2.19 -15.81
CA ALA A 166 4.87 -1.71 -15.65
C ALA A 166 4.74 -0.78 -14.42
N ALA A 167 5.36 -1.14 -13.29
CA ALA A 167 5.43 -0.26 -12.11
C ALA A 167 6.14 1.06 -12.43
N VAL A 168 7.30 1.02 -13.08
CA VAL A 168 8.07 2.24 -13.44
C VAL A 168 7.29 3.15 -14.39
N LYS A 169 6.52 2.58 -15.32
CA LYS A 169 5.72 3.33 -16.30
C LYS A 169 4.59 4.15 -15.66
N LEU A 170 4.21 3.86 -14.41
CA LEU A 170 3.25 4.70 -13.68
C LEU A 170 3.82 6.09 -13.36
N GLU A 171 5.15 6.24 -13.32
CA GLU A 171 5.84 7.53 -13.13
C GLU A 171 5.41 8.30 -11.87
N ASN A 172 4.79 7.62 -10.90
CA ASN A 172 4.42 8.20 -9.62
C ASN A 172 5.60 8.21 -8.62
N TYR A 173 5.45 8.95 -7.53
CA TYR A 173 6.49 9.16 -6.52
C TYR A 173 6.58 8.04 -5.47
N THR A 174 5.88 6.93 -5.66
CA THR A 174 5.85 5.87 -4.65
C THR A 174 7.18 5.13 -4.58
N ALA A 175 7.50 4.59 -3.41
CA ALA A 175 8.63 3.70 -3.22
C ALA A 175 8.52 2.44 -4.08
N ALA A 176 7.32 2.06 -4.56
CA ALA A 176 7.16 0.96 -5.49
C ALA A 176 7.91 1.18 -6.81
N VAL A 177 7.87 2.40 -7.36
CA VAL A 177 8.62 2.77 -8.56
C VAL A 177 10.13 2.71 -8.29
N THR A 178 10.58 3.25 -7.16
CA THR A 178 12.00 3.22 -6.77
C THR A 178 12.50 1.79 -6.60
N LYS A 179 11.76 0.94 -5.89
CA LYS A 179 12.07 -0.50 -5.71
C LYS A 179 12.06 -1.25 -7.03
N ALA A 180 11.08 -1.00 -7.91
CA ALA A 180 11.05 -1.61 -9.24
C ALA A 180 12.26 -1.21 -10.10
N LYS A 181 12.68 0.07 -10.08
CA LYS A 181 13.92 0.52 -10.77
C LYS A 181 15.14 -0.23 -10.25
N ARG A 182 15.23 -0.48 -8.94
CA ARG A 182 16.29 -1.31 -8.35
C ARG A 182 16.18 -2.76 -8.85
N PHE A 183 14.99 -3.35 -8.81
CA PHE A 183 14.81 -4.75 -9.17
C PHE A 183 14.93 -5.06 -10.68
N LEU A 184 14.89 -4.03 -11.53
CA LEU A 184 15.29 -4.15 -12.93
C LEU A 184 16.79 -4.42 -13.10
N LYS A 185 17.62 -3.86 -12.22
CA LYS A 185 19.08 -4.05 -12.24
C LYS A 185 19.45 -5.37 -11.60
N GLU A 186 18.85 -5.68 -10.45
CA GLU A 186 19.16 -6.87 -9.65
C GLU A 186 17.87 -7.61 -9.32
N PRO A 187 17.74 -8.92 -9.62
CA PRO A 187 16.55 -9.68 -9.25
C PRO A 187 16.24 -9.60 -7.75
N TYR A 188 14.96 -9.57 -7.40
CA TYR A 188 14.57 -9.75 -6.01
C TYR A 188 14.99 -11.14 -5.52
N GLN A 189 15.56 -11.19 -4.32
CA GLN A 189 15.98 -12.40 -3.63
C GLN A 189 15.48 -12.32 -2.19
N LYS A 190 15.15 -13.47 -1.58
CA LYS A 190 14.60 -13.56 -0.23
C LYS A 190 15.68 -13.47 0.83
#